data_AF-A0A6A6ECB2-F1
#
_entry.id   AF-A0A6A6ECB2-F1
#
_cell.length_a   1.000
_cell.length_b   1.000
_cell.length_c   1.000
_cell.angle_alpha   90.00
_cell.angle_beta   90.00
_cell.angle_gamma   90.00
#
_symmetry.space_group_name_H-M   'P 1'
#
loop_
_entity.id
_entity.type
_entity.pdbx_description
1 polymer ?
#
loop_
_entity_poly.entity_id
_entity_poly.type
_entity_poly.pdbx_seq_one_letter_code
_entity_poly.pdbx_strand_id
1 'polypeptide(L)'
;MSTASPPQLFLLADHIKLSLLERQRAISLNLSPNTQDGQISRSLDSLRSGIEALESQVEDTPDDAISSQLPRLRSQLNDLTSQFNSNSPEPTSPTLTSPNNPSLTSDFAAAQKKPRQVSKSVRFTEAPETEDPNRAALFPYRDDPSDSDVPDHNDMSNEQIHTYHSQVLRDQDEQLDRLGESIGRQRELSMQIGDELDGQVLLLDDVEEGVDRHAAQFRTARGRLERVSRKARENWSLTVIVVLIVILVLLIIILK
;
A
#
# COMPACT_ATOMS: atom_id res chain seq x y z
N MET A 1 0.92 15.39 17.35
CA MET A 1 0.04 15.85 16.23
C MET A 1 0.82 15.71 14.93
N SER A 2 0.90 14.47 14.44
CA SER A 2 1.46 14.11 13.14
C SER A 2 0.84 14.97 12.04
N THR A 3 1.65 15.82 11.40
CA THR A 3 1.20 16.61 10.24
C THR A 3 0.95 15.64 9.09
N ALA A 4 -0.32 15.29 8.86
CA ALA A 4 -0.69 14.50 7.70
C ALA A 4 -0.18 15.21 6.45
N SER A 5 0.50 14.48 5.57
CA SER A 5 1.01 15.05 4.33
C SER A 5 0.10 14.63 3.16
N PRO A 6 -0.21 15.55 2.23
CA PRO A 6 -1.01 15.23 1.05
C PRO A 6 -0.54 13.98 0.27
N PRO A 7 0.76 13.77 -0.04
CA PRO A 7 1.20 12.59 -0.79
C PRO A 7 0.98 11.27 -0.02
N GLN A 8 1.11 11.27 1.30
CA GLN A 8 0.83 10.07 2.10
C GLN A 8 -0.66 9.71 2.05
N LEU A 9 -1.55 10.71 2.07
CA LEU A 9 -3.00 10.47 1.94
C LEU A 9 -3.38 9.94 0.56
N PHE A 10 -2.71 10.37 -0.50
CA PHE A 10 -2.91 9.80 -1.84
C PHE A 10 -2.43 8.34 -1.93
N LEU A 11 -1.30 7.99 -1.31
CA LEU A 11 -0.83 6.61 -1.24
C LEU A 11 -1.79 5.72 -0.44
N LEU A 12 -2.31 6.24 0.68
CA LEU A 12 -3.33 5.56 1.47
C LEU A 12 -4.61 5.35 0.65
N ALA A 13 -5.05 6.36 -0.11
CA ALA A 13 -6.19 6.25 -1.01
C ALA A 13 -6.00 5.15 -2.07
N ASP A 14 -4.80 5.02 -2.63
CA ASP A 14 -4.49 4.00 -3.63
C ASP A 14 -4.46 2.59 -3.01
N HIS A 15 -3.93 2.46 -1.79
CA HIS A 15 -3.98 1.21 -1.03
C HIS A 15 -5.43 0.78 -0.74
N ILE A 16 -6.29 1.71 -0.33
CA ILE A 16 -7.73 1.46 -0.11
C ILE A 16 -8.37 1.00 -1.42
N LYS A 17 -8.05 1.63 -2.54
CA LYS A 17 -8.56 1.23 -3.86
C LYS A 17 -8.15 -0.19 -4.21
N LEU A 18 -6.89 -0.56 -3.98
CA LEU A 18 -6.40 -1.91 -4.24
C LEU A 18 -7.12 -2.95 -3.36
N SER A 19 -7.29 -2.66 -2.07
CA SER A 19 -8.03 -3.54 -1.15
C SER A 19 -9.51 -3.68 -1.52
N LEU A 20 -10.15 -2.61 -2.03
CA LEU A 20 -11.52 -2.68 -2.54
C LEU A 20 -11.64 -3.55 -3.79
N LEU A 21 -10.66 -3.51 -4.69
CA LEU A 21 -10.62 -4.39 -5.87
C LEU A 21 -10.38 -5.85 -5.47
N GLU A 22 -9.51 -6.10 -4.50
CA GLU A 22 -9.28 -7.44 -3.97
C GLU A 22 -10.54 -7.99 -3.29
N ARG A 23 -11.22 -7.17 -2.50
CA ARG A 23 -12.54 -7.48 -1.94
C ARG A 23 -13.56 -7.80 -3.04
N GLN A 24 -13.64 -6.99 -4.09
CA GLN A 24 -14.57 -7.25 -5.21
C GLN A 24 -14.26 -8.58 -5.91
N ARG A 25 -12.97 -8.91 -6.04
CA ARG A 25 -12.52 -10.21 -6.56
C ARG A 25 -12.84 -11.36 -5.61
N ALA A 26 -12.72 -11.17 -4.30
CA ALA A 26 -13.09 -12.19 -3.31
C ALA A 26 -14.60 -12.46 -3.35
N ILE A 27 -15.42 -11.40 -3.47
CA ILE A 27 -16.88 -11.50 -3.61
C ILE A 27 -17.25 -12.23 -4.90
N SER A 28 -16.61 -11.89 -6.04
CA SER A 28 -16.90 -12.57 -7.31
C SER A 28 -16.53 -14.06 -7.29
N LEU A 29 -15.58 -14.44 -6.43
CA LEU A 29 -15.16 -15.82 -6.21
C LEU A 29 -15.95 -16.53 -5.08
N ASN A 30 -16.94 -15.88 -4.44
CA ASN A 30 -17.66 -16.39 -3.26
C ASN A 30 -16.74 -16.77 -2.08
N LEU A 31 -15.59 -16.11 -1.93
CA LEU A 31 -14.75 -16.21 -0.73
C LEU A 31 -15.27 -15.24 0.34
N SER A 32 -15.19 -15.62 1.62
CA SER A 32 -15.66 -14.79 2.73
C SER A 32 -14.82 -13.50 2.84
N PRO A 33 -15.43 -12.30 2.74
CA PRO A 33 -14.72 -11.01 2.73
C PRO A 33 -14.41 -10.44 4.13
N ASN A 34 -14.84 -11.11 5.20
CA ASN A 34 -14.95 -10.54 6.55
C ASN A 34 -13.64 -9.96 7.13
N THR A 35 -12.48 -10.52 6.77
CA THR A 35 -11.18 -10.02 7.26
C THR A 35 -10.76 -8.71 6.57
N GLN A 36 -11.11 -8.53 5.30
CA GLN A 36 -10.74 -7.33 4.54
C GLN A 36 -11.64 -6.14 4.87
N ASP A 37 -12.93 -6.38 5.19
CA ASP A 37 -13.88 -5.32 5.52
C ASP A 37 -13.46 -4.50 6.75
N GLY A 38 -12.87 -5.14 7.76
CA GLY A 38 -12.37 -4.45 8.96
C GLY A 38 -11.09 -3.62 8.73
N GLN A 39 -10.23 -4.04 7.80
CA GLN A 39 -9.04 -3.28 7.44
C GLN A 39 -9.41 -2.07 6.57
N ILE A 40 -10.33 -2.26 5.61
CA ILE A 40 -10.82 -1.20 4.73
C ILE A 40 -11.53 -0.10 5.54
N SER A 41 -12.39 -0.46 6.49
CA SER A 41 -13.08 0.54 7.33
C SER A 41 -12.10 1.39 8.15
N ARG A 42 -11.12 0.76 8.80
CA ARG A 42 -10.09 1.48 9.58
C ARG A 42 -9.23 2.39 8.71
N SER A 43 -8.89 1.95 7.50
CA SER A 43 -8.12 2.75 6.55
C SER A 43 -8.93 3.94 5.99
N LEU A 44 -10.24 3.79 5.79
CA LEU A 44 -11.14 4.89 5.43
C LEU A 44 -11.24 5.92 6.57
N ASP A 45 -11.35 5.47 7.82
CA ASP A 45 -11.36 6.36 8.99
C ASP A 45 -10.04 7.12 9.13
N SER A 46 -8.91 6.45 8.89
CA SER A 46 -7.58 7.08 8.87
C SER A 46 -7.46 8.14 7.78
N LEU A 47 -7.93 7.84 6.55
CA LEU A 47 -7.93 8.79 5.44
C LEU A 47 -8.84 10.00 5.74
N ARG A 48 -10.01 9.77 6.36
CA ARG A 48 -10.91 10.83 6.80
C ARG A 48 -10.28 11.75 7.83
N SER A 49 -9.71 11.16 8.89
CA SER A 49 -9.02 11.92 9.95
C SER A 49 -7.82 12.71 9.39
N GLY A 50 -7.08 12.13 8.44
CA GLY A 50 -5.98 12.81 7.76
C GLY A 50 -6.43 14.02 6.93
N ILE A 51 -7.54 13.92 6.19
CA ILE A 51 -8.10 15.06 5.45
C ILE A 51 -8.59 16.16 6.39
N GLU A 52 -9.22 15.80 7.51
CA GLU A 52 -9.69 16.74 8.54
C GLU A 52 -8.51 17.48 9.21
N ALA A 53 -7.41 16.78 9.46
CA ALA A 53 -6.17 17.39 9.95
C ALA A 53 -5.56 18.37 8.93
N LEU A 54 -5.56 18.02 7.63
CA LEU A 54 -5.11 18.92 6.56
C LEU A 54 -5.99 20.17 6.47
N GLU A 55 -7.30 20.03 6.62
CA GLU A 55 -8.24 21.14 6.59
C GLU A 55 -7.99 22.12 7.75
N SER A 56 -7.86 21.58 8.97
CA SER A 56 -7.48 22.40 10.14
C SER A 56 -6.12 23.08 9.94
N GLN A 57 -5.16 22.40 9.32
CA GLN A 57 -3.84 22.95 9.06
C GLN A 57 -3.88 24.09 8.03
N VAL A 58 -4.69 23.97 6.98
CA VAL A 58 -4.89 25.03 5.97
C VAL A 58 -5.60 26.25 6.59
N GLU A 59 -6.51 26.02 7.54
CA GLU A 59 -7.21 27.09 8.24
C GLU A 59 -6.28 27.88 9.19
N ASP A 60 -5.35 27.19 9.88
CA ASP A 60 -4.34 27.82 10.74
C ASP A 60 -3.16 28.43 9.95
N THR A 61 -2.76 27.82 8.84
CA THR A 61 -1.65 28.26 7.98
C THR A 61 -2.04 28.09 6.52
N PRO A 62 -2.37 29.18 5.80
CA PRO A 62 -2.78 29.07 4.41
C PRO A 62 -1.63 28.56 3.54
N ASP A 63 -1.80 27.36 3.00
CA ASP A 63 -0.89 26.72 2.05
C ASP A 63 -1.65 26.41 0.75
N ASP A 64 -1.32 27.14 -0.31
CA ASP A 64 -1.93 26.99 -1.64
C ASP A 64 -1.70 25.61 -2.26
N ALA A 65 -0.59 24.95 -1.93
CA ALA A 65 -0.31 23.61 -2.45
C ALA A 65 -1.29 22.59 -1.86
N ILE A 66 -1.52 22.66 -0.56
CA ILE A 66 -2.46 21.79 0.16
C ILE A 66 -3.90 22.11 -0.25
N SER A 67 -4.26 23.40 -0.33
CA SER A 67 -5.62 23.84 -0.70
C SER A 67 -6.03 23.36 -2.10
N SER A 68 -5.08 23.32 -3.04
CA SER A 68 -5.33 22.84 -4.41
C SER A 68 -5.58 21.31 -4.49
N GLN A 69 -5.06 20.54 -3.53
CA GLN A 69 -5.11 19.07 -3.52
C GLN A 69 -6.27 18.53 -2.67
N LEU A 70 -6.74 19.30 -1.69
CA LEU A 70 -7.81 18.93 -0.75
C LEU A 70 -9.15 18.56 -1.45
N PRO A 71 -9.62 19.26 -2.50
CA PRO A 71 -10.82 18.86 -3.24
C PRO A 71 -10.69 17.48 -3.90
N ARG A 72 -9.50 17.14 -4.39
CA ARG A 72 -9.24 15.83 -5.01
C ARG A 72 -9.29 14.71 -3.97
N LEU A 73 -8.65 14.90 -2.82
CA LEU A 73 -8.68 13.94 -1.71
C LEU A 73 -10.10 13.71 -1.19
N ARG A 74 -10.91 14.77 -1.07
CA ARG A 74 -12.34 14.64 -0.70
C ARG A 74 -13.15 13.86 -1.72
N SER A 75 -12.95 14.13 -3.01
CA SER A 75 -13.62 13.39 -4.07
C SER A 75 -13.25 11.90 -4.02
N GLN A 76 -11.97 11.57 -3.78
CA GLN A 76 -11.50 10.20 -3.65
C GLN A 76 -12.08 9.51 -2.41
N LEU A 77 -12.11 10.19 -1.25
CA LEU A 77 -12.75 9.65 -0.04
C LEU A 77 -14.21 9.28 -0.31
N ASN A 78 -14.97 10.19 -0.93
CA ASN A 78 -16.38 9.97 -1.21
C ASN A 78 -16.59 8.78 -2.17
N ASP A 79 -15.78 8.68 -3.21
CA ASP A 79 -15.81 7.58 -4.17
C ASP A 79 -15.49 6.23 -3.49
N LEU A 80 -14.37 6.15 -2.76
CA LEU A 80 -13.96 4.92 -2.04
C LEU A 80 -14.98 4.50 -0.97
N THR A 81 -15.54 5.47 -0.24
CA THR A 81 -16.59 5.22 0.75
C THR A 81 -17.87 4.70 0.10
N SER A 82 -18.25 5.27 -1.06
CA SER A 82 -19.41 4.78 -1.81
C SER A 82 -19.17 3.35 -2.30
N GLN A 83 -18.00 3.03 -2.84
CA GLN A 83 -17.67 1.69 -3.33
C GLN A 83 -17.64 0.65 -2.21
N PHE A 84 -17.15 1.02 -1.03
CA PHE A 84 -17.16 0.16 0.15
C PHE A 84 -18.59 -0.19 0.57
N ASN A 85 -19.45 0.83 0.71
CA ASN A 85 -20.83 0.69 1.19
C ASN A 85 -21.78 0.07 0.17
N SER A 86 -21.60 0.37 -1.13
CA SER A 86 -22.49 -0.09 -2.21
C SER A 86 -22.49 -1.62 -2.39
N ASN A 87 -21.43 -2.28 -1.94
CA ASN A 87 -21.24 -3.73 -2.07
C ASN A 87 -21.23 -4.44 -0.71
N SER A 88 -21.74 -3.82 0.36
CA SER A 88 -22.06 -4.58 1.58
C SER A 88 -23.22 -5.52 1.23
N PRO A 89 -23.04 -6.85 1.26
CA PRO A 89 -24.13 -7.76 1.02
C PRO A 89 -25.04 -7.67 2.23
N GLU A 90 -26.07 -6.83 2.18
CA GLU A 90 -27.25 -7.11 2.99
C GLU A 90 -27.70 -8.53 2.63
N PRO A 91 -27.87 -9.44 3.61
CA PRO A 91 -28.42 -10.75 3.36
C PRO A 91 -29.92 -10.61 3.11
N THR A 92 -30.30 -10.01 1.99
CA THR A 92 -31.70 -9.96 1.53
C THR A 92 -32.03 -11.24 0.76
N SER A 93 -31.80 -12.39 1.40
CA SER A 93 -32.52 -13.65 1.18
C SER A 93 -31.90 -14.74 2.06
N PRO A 94 -32.68 -15.49 2.86
CA PRO A 94 -32.17 -16.75 3.40
C PRO A 94 -31.87 -17.65 2.19
N THR A 95 -30.61 -18.08 2.04
CA THR A 95 -30.25 -19.14 1.10
C THR A 95 -31.16 -20.33 1.35
N LEU A 96 -32.00 -20.69 0.39
CA LEU A 96 -32.92 -21.82 0.51
C LEU A 96 -32.11 -23.10 0.68
N THR A 97 -32.05 -23.63 1.91
CA THR A 97 -31.38 -24.89 2.23
C THR A 97 -32.20 -26.12 1.85
N SER A 98 -33.39 -25.92 1.27
CA SER A 98 -34.28 -26.98 0.80
C SER A 98 -34.78 -26.67 -0.61
N PRO A 99 -34.74 -27.64 -1.55
CA PRO A 99 -35.28 -27.45 -2.87
C PRO A 99 -36.81 -27.38 -2.83
N ASN A 100 -37.41 -26.48 -3.63
CA ASN A 100 -38.86 -26.41 -3.86
C ASN A 100 -39.40 -27.61 -4.65
N ASN A 101 -38.53 -28.48 -5.18
CA ASN A 101 -38.90 -29.69 -5.91
C ASN A 101 -38.09 -30.89 -5.39
N PRO A 102 -38.75 -31.98 -4.95
CA PRO A 102 -38.08 -33.16 -4.40
C PRO A 102 -37.14 -33.86 -5.40
N SER A 103 -37.34 -33.72 -6.71
CA SER A 103 -36.45 -34.34 -7.71
C SER A 103 -35.04 -33.74 -7.78
N LEU A 104 -34.82 -32.57 -7.15
CA LEU A 104 -33.55 -31.85 -7.17
C LEU A 104 -32.72 -32.08 -5.89
N THR A 105 -33.19 -32.94 -4.97
CA THR A 105 -32.49 -33.21 -3.70
C THR A 105 -31.08 -33.77 -3.89
N SER A 106 -30.85 -34.62 -4.89
CA SER A 106 -29.52 -35.16 -5.19
C SER A 106 -28.54 -34.08 -5.64
N ASP A 107 -29.00 -33.11 -6.43
CA ASP A 107 -28.18 -32.02 -6.95
C ASP A 107 -27.81 -31.02 -5.85
N PHE A 108 -28.77 -30.68 -4.96
CA PHE A 108 -28.49 -29.85 -3.78
C PHE A 108 -27.49 -30.50 -2.82
N ALA A 109 -27.60 -31.83 -2.62
CA ALA A 109 -26.64 -32.58 -1.81
C ALA A 109 -25.25 -32.68 -2.48
N ALA A 110 -25.19 -32.69 -3.82
CA ALA A 110 -23.94 -32.64 -4.57
C ALA A 110 -23.29 -31.25 -4.52
N ALA A 111 -24.08 -30.18 -4.58
CA ALA A 111 -23.59 -28.79 -4.51
C ALA A 111 -23.05 -28.42 -3.12
N GLN A 112 -23.56 -29.02 -2.04
CA GLN A 112 -23.00 -28.86 -0.69
C GLN A 112 -21.67 -29.60 -0.48
N LYS A 113 -21.32 -30.55 -1.36
CA LYS A 113 -20.01 -31.22 -1.31
C LYS A 113 -18.98 -30.33 -2.00
N LYS A 114 -18.09 -29.74 -1.19
CA LYS A 114 -16.99 -28.86 -1.62
C LYS A 114 -16.24 -29.43 -2.85
N PRO A 115 -16.27 -28.77 -4.02
CA PRO A 115 -15.52 -29.23 -5.17
C PRO A 115 -14.01 -29.03 -4.94
N ARG A 116 -13.20 -30.02 -5.34
CA ARG A 116 -11.76 -29.87 -5.48
C ARG A 116 -11.48 -28.77 -6.52
N GLN A 117 -10.67 -27.80 -6.13
CA GLN A 117 -10.27 -26.65 -6.93
C GLN A 117 -9.58 -27.12 -8.21
N VAL A 118 -10.22 -26.91 -9.36
CA VAL A 118 -9.55 -26.93 -10.67
C VAL A 118 -9.57 -25.50 -11.19
N SER A 119 -8.42 -24.84 -11.11
CA SER A 119 -8.19 -23.48 -11.62
C SER A 119 -8.19 -23.49 -13.14
N LYS A 120 -9.27 -22.99 -13.74
CA LYS A 120 -9.26 -22.53 -15.14
C LYS A 120 -8.97 -21.04 -15.14
N SER A 121 -7.79 -20.66 -15.62
CA SER A 121 -7.42 -19.27 -15.92
C SER A 121 -7.87 -18.92 -17.35
N VAL A 122 -8.55 -17.78 -17.51
CA VAL A 122 -8.87 -17.17 -18.80
C VAL A 122 -7.99 -15.92 -18.97
N ARG A 123 -7.33 -15.85 -20.12
CA ARG A 123 -6.34 -14.87 -20.57
C ARG A 123 -7.01 -13.53 -20.91
N PHE A 124 -6.40 -12.41 -20.53
CA PHE A 124 -6.66 -11.10 -21.12
C PHE A 124 -5.35 -10.54 -21.67
N THR A 125 -5.35 -10.28 -22.97
CA THR A 125 -4.25 -9.70 -23.73
C THR A 125 -4.44 -8.19 -23.78
N GLU A 126 -3.50 -7.42 -23.23
CA GLU A 126 -3.28 -6.03 -23.66
C GLU A 126 -1.82 -5.66 -23.35
N ALA A 127 -1.04 -5.40 -24.40
CA ALA A 127 0.38 -5.07 -24.32
C ALA A 127 0.61 -3.65 -24.86
N PRO A 128 1.45 -2.83 -24.20
CA PRO A 128 2.22 -1.81 -24.88
C PRO A 128 3.63 -2.34 -25.19
N GLU A 129 4.03 -2.16 -26.44
CA GLU A 129 5.32 -2.56 -26.99
C GLU A 129 6.46 -1.75 -26.37
N THR A 130 7.29 -2.41 -25.58
CA THR A 130 8.68 -1.97 -25.34
C THR A 130 9.55 -3.22 -25.28
N GLU A 131 10.26 -3.47 -26.39
CA GLU A 131 11.16 -4.60 -26.57
C GLU A 131 12.47 -4.39 -25.82
N ASP A 132 12.49 -4.77 -24.54
CA ASP A 132 13.75 -4.92 -23.80
C ASP A 132 14.31 -6.33 -24.06
N PRO A 133 15.48 -6.48 -24.71
CA PRO A 133 16.04 -7.79 -25.07
C PRO A 133 16.39 -8.66 -23.85
N ASN A 134 16.64 -8.04 -22.69
CA ASN A 134 16.85 -8.75 -21.43
C ASN A 134 15.55 -9.30 -20.80
N ARG A 135 14.37 -8.78 -21.19
CA ARG A 135 13.09 -9.25 -20.68
C ARG A 135 12.71 -10.61 -21.25
N ALA A 136 13.14 -10.92 -22.48
CA ALA A 136 12.92 -12.21 -23.13
C ALA A 136 13.65 -13.37 -22.44
N ALA A 137 14.79 -13.10 -21.79
CA ALA A 137 15.52 -14.12 -21.02
C ALA A 137 14.88 -14.41 -19.64
N LEU A 138 14.13 -13.44 -19.09
CA LEU A 138 13.44 -13.56 -17.80
C LEU A 138 12.03 -14.15 -17.92
N PHE A 139 11.40 -14.04 -19.09
CA PHE A 139 10.10 -14.64 -19.41
C PHE A 139 10.24 -15.50 -20.68
N PRO A 140 10.68 -16.77 -20.55
CA PRO A 140 10.83 -17.68 -21.69
C PRO A 140 9.50 -17.99 -22.42
N TYR A 141 8.36 -17.65 -21.82
CA TYR A 141 7.05 -17.93 -22.37
C TYR A 141 6.53 -16.72 -23.15
N ARG A 142 6.41 -16.87 -24.47
CA ARG A 142 5.66 -15.97 -25.36
C ARG A 142 4.32 -16.62 -25.69
N ASP A 143 3.28 -15.79 -25.77
CA ASP A 143 1.91 -16.22 -26.05
C ASP A 143 1.69 -16.67 -27.51
N ASP A 144 2.64 -16.34 -28.38
CA ASP A 144 2.67 -16.69 -29.80
C ASP A 144 3.93 -17.55 -30.06
N PRO A 145 3.83 -18.89 -29.99
CA PRO A 145 4.92 -19.75 -30.41
C PRO A 145 5.11 -19.52 -31.90
N SER A 146 6.31 -19.09 -32.31
CA SER A 146 6.62 -19.06 -33.73
C SER A 146 6.43 -20.47 -34.29
N ASP A 147 5.85 -20.62 -35.49
CA ASP A 147 5.67 -21.93 -36.16
C ASP A 147 6.98 -22.74 -36.28
N SER A 148 8.12 -22.12 -35.94
CA SER A 148 9.46 -22.71 -35.89
C SER A 148 9.74 -23.55 -34.62
N ASP A 149 8.93 -23.42 -33.57
CA ASP A 149 9.12 -24.10 -32.27
C ASP A 149 8.28 -25.38 -32.12
N VAL A 150 7.40 -25.66 -33.09
CA VAL A 150 6.62 -26.91 -33.12
C VAL A 150 7.47 -27.97 -33.84
N PRO A 151 7.85 -29.08 -33.17
CA PRO A 151 8.58 -30.15 -33.85
C PRO A 151 7.78 -30.63 -35.06
N ASP A 152 8.46 -30.86 -36.18
CA ASP A 152 7.82 -31.45 -37.35
C ASP A 152 7.47 -32.92 -37.05
N HIS A 153 6.19 -33.20 -36.83
CA HIS A 153 5.69 -34.53 -36.48
C HIS A 153 5.38 -35.38 -37.72
N ASN A 154 5.60 -34.85 -38.94
CA ASN A 154 5.20 -35.52 -40.19
C ASN A 154 5.90 -36.87 -40.41
N ASP A 155 7.08 -37.08 -39.81
CA ASP A 155 7.88 -38.30 -39.93
C ASP A 155 7.84 -39.21 -38.67
N MET A 156 7.05 -38.86 -37.64
CA MET A 156 6.98 -39.62 -36.39
C MET A 156 5.81 -40.60 -36.38
N SER A 157 6.03 -41.83 -35.91
CA SER A 157 4.94 -42.78 -35.66
C SER A 157 4.07 -42.33 -34.48
N ASN A 158 2.78 -42.71 -34.47
CA ASN A 158 1.84 -42.36 -33.39
C ASN A 158 2.36 -42.73 -31.99
N GLU A 159 3.12 -43.83 -31.86
CA GLU A 159 3.71 -44.27 -30.60
C GLU A 159 4.87 -43.37 -30.15
N GLN A 160 5.68 -42.88 -31.10
CA GLN A 160 6.74 -41.91 -30.83
C GLN A 160 6.16 -40.53 -30.47
N ILE A 161 5.08 -40.10 -31.14
CA ILE A 161 4.37 -38.85 -30.82
C ILE A 161 3.79 -38.92 -29.41
N HIS A 162 3.15 -40.04 -29.05
CA HIS A 162 2.62 -40.25 -27.71
C HIS A 162 3.72 -40.22 -26.63
N THR A 163 4.85 -40.88 -26.91
CA THR A 163 6.00 -40.91 -26.00
C THR A 163 6.58 -39.50 -25.81
N TYR A 164 6.76 -38.76 -26.89
CA TYR A 164 7.22 -37.37 -26.86
C TYR A 164 6.29 -36.48 -26.03
N HIS A 165 4.99 -36.52 -26.31
CA HIS A 165 4.01 -35.71 -25.58
C HIS A 165 3.96 -36.09 -24.09
N SER A 166 4.11 -37.37 -23.75
CA SER A 166 4.17 -37.81 -22.35
C SER A 166 5.39 -37.27 -21.59
N GLN A 167 6.51 -37.08 -22.29
CA GLN A 167 7.72 -36.49 -21.73
C GLN A 167 7.58 -34.98 -21.55
N VAL A 168 7.04 -34.29 -22.56
CA VAL A 168 6.75 -32.86 -22.51
C VAL A 168 5.76 -32.52 -21.39
N LEU A 169 4.73 -33.35 -21.18
CA LEU A 169 3.78 -33.17 -20.07
C LEU A 169 4.44 -33.34 -18.70
N ARG A 170 5.38 -34.28 -18.56
CA ARG A 170 6.16 -34.45 -17.32
C ARG A 170 7.06 -33.26 -17.05
N ASP A 171 7.76 -32.76 -18.07
CA ASP A 171 8.66 -31.61 -17.92
C ASP A 171 7.89 -30.33 -17.55
N GLN A 172 6.65 -30.19 -18.02
CA GLN A 172 5.76 -29.10 -17.62
C GLN A 172 5.28 -29.24 -16.17
N ASP A 173 4.92 -30.45 -15.72
CA ASP A 173 4.47 -30.68 -14.35
C ASP A 173 5.60 -30.36 -13.35
N GLU A 174 6.85 -30.74 -13.66
CA GLU A 174 8.01 -30.39 -12.83
C GLU A 174 8.25 -28.86 -12.77
N GLN A 175 8.01 -28.15 -13.86
CA GLN A 175 8.10 -26.68 -13.88
C GLN A 175 6.99 -26.03 -13.05
N LEU A 176 5.76 -26.57 -13.09
CA LEU A 176 4.65 -26.09 -12.28
C LEU A 176 4.88 -26.33 -10.78
N ASP A 177 5.50 -27.45 -10.41
CA ASP A 177 5.87 -27.72 -9.01
C ASP A 177 6.89 -26.69 -8.50
N ARG A 178 7.92 -26.38 -9.30
CA ARG A 178 8.92 -25.34 -8.97
C ARG A 178 8.28 -23.95 -8.87
N LEU A 179 7.35 -23.65 -9.76
CA LEU A 179 6.60 -22.39 -9.72
C LEU A 179 5.71 -22.31 -8.47
N GLY A 180 5.03 -23.41 -8.12
CA GLY A 180 4.22 -23.52 -6.90
C GLY A 180 5.05 -23.29 -5.64
N GLU A 181 6.26 -23.83 -5.57
CA GLU A 181 7.19 -23.59 -4.47
C GLU A 181 7.60 -22.11 -4.38
N SER A 182 7.87 -21.47 -5.51
CA SER A 182 8.23 -20.04 -5.56
C SER A 182 7.08 -19.11 -5.13
N ILE A 183 5.84 -19.43 -5.55
CA ILE A 183 4.63 -18.70 -5.15
C ILE A 183 4.35 -18.90 -3.66
N GLY A 184 4.59 -20.11 -3.14
CA GLY A 184 4.51 -20.40 -1.70
C GLY A 184 5.44 -19.51 -0.88
N ARG A 185 6.71 -19.42 -1.28
CA ARG A 185 7.70 -18.53 -0.63
C ARG A 185 7.33 -17.06 -0.77
N GLN A 186 6.84 -16.64 -1.93
CA GLN A 186 6.40 -15.25 -2.14
C GLN A 186 5.22 -14.89 -1.23
N ARG A 187 4.26 -15.80 -1.05
CA ARG A 187 3.15 -15.63 -0.12
C ARG A 187 3.65 -15.50 1.33
N GLU A 188 4.62 -16.30 1.73
CA GLU A 188 5.22 -16.23 3.07
C GLU A 188 5.93 -14.89 3.31
N LEU A 189 6.72 -14.42 2.34
CA LEU A 189 7.31 -13.08 2.39
C LEU A 189 6.25 -11.98 2.45
N SER A 190 5.15 -12.11 1.72
CA SER A 190 4.04 -11.15 1.75
C SER A 190 3.36 -11.10 3.12
N MET A 191 3.20 -12.24 3.80
CA MET A 191 2.66 -12.29 5.16
C MET A 191 3.62 -11.65 6.15
N GLN A 192 4.92 -11.95 6.03
CA GLN A 192 5.95 -11.35 6.89
C GLN A 192 6.07 -9.83 6.71
N ILE A 193 5.94 -9.33 5.47
CA ILE A 193 5.87 -7.89 5.20
C ILE A 193 4.62 -7.28 5.84
N GLY A 194 3.48 -7.98 5.79
CA GLY A 194 2.25 -7.56 6.47
C GLY A 194 2.44 -7.44 7.98
N ASP A 195 3.01 -8.47 8.62
CA ASP A 195 3.27 -8.47 10.06
C ASP A 195 4.27 -7.37 10.49
N GLU A 196 5.30 -7.12 9.66
CA GLU A 196 6.28 -6.05 9.89
C GLU A 196 5.68 -4.66 9.67
N LEU A 197 4.78 -4.49 8.70
CA LEU A 197 4.02 -3.25 8.52
C LEU A 197 3.10 -2.97 9.71
N ASP A 198 2.42 -3.99 10.26
CA ASP A 198 1.64 -3.87 11.49
C ASP A 198 2.55 -3.52 12.70
N GLY A 199 3.76 -4.09 12.77
CA GLY A 199 4.77 -3.72 13.77
C GLY A 199 5.28 -2.28 13.64
N GLN A 200 5.44 -1.79 12.41
CA GLN A 200 5.87 -0.43 12.12
C GLN A 200 4.81 0.62 12.49
N VAL A 201 3.53 0.28 12.53
CA VAL A 201 2.47 1.16 13.07
C VAL A 201 2.67 1.42 14.56
N LEU A 202 3.10 0.41 15.32
CA LEU A 202 3.36 0.51 16.75
C LEU A 202 4.63 1.34 17.03
N LEU A 203 5.67 1.18 16.21
CA LEU A 203 6.87 2.03 16.25
C LEU A 203 6.59 3.48 15.81
N LEU A 204 5.62 3.72 14.93
CA LEU A 204 5.25 5.06 14.50
C LEU A 204 4.63 5.88 15.64
N ASP A 205 3.88 5.22 16.54
CA ASP A 205 3.26 5.85 17.71
C ASP A 205 4.34 6.31 18.73
N ASP A 206 5.34 5.46 18.97
CA ASP A 206 6.52 5.82 19.79
C ASP A 206 7.34 6.96 19.16
N VAL A 207 7.45 6.99 17.83
CA VAL A 207 8.10 8.08 17.10
C VAL A 207 7.28 9.37 17.22
N GLU A 208 5.95 9.33 17.11
CA GLU A 208 5.07 10.49 17.30
C GLU A 208 5.21 11.07 18.72
N GLU A 209 5.21 10.22 19.76
CA GLU A 209 5.44 10.67 21.13
C GLU A 209 6.83 11.31 21.30
N GLY A 210 7.85 10.74 20.66
CA GLY A 210 9.20 11.30 20.58
C GLY A 210 9.22 12.68 19.92
N VAL A 211 8.54 12.85 18.78
CA VAL A 211 8.45 14.12 18.04
C VAL A 211 7.73 15.19 18.86
N ASP A 212 6.59 14.87 19.50
CA ASP A 212 5.85 15.83 20.33
C ASP A 212 6.69 16.31 21.53
N ARG A 213 7.48 15.41 22.15
CA ARG A 213 8.43 15.77 23.21
C ARG A 213 9.55 16.69 22.69
N HIS A 214 10.09 16.41 21.51
CA HIS A 214 11.11 17.27 20.90
C HIS A 214 10.55 18.65 20.50
N ALA A 215 9.33 18.71 19.98
CA ALA A 215 8.64 19.96 19.67
C ALA A 215 8.42 20.82 20.92
N ALA A 216 8.01 20.21 22.04
CA ALA A 216 7.84 20.90 23.32
C ALA A 216 9.18 21.47 23.86
N GLN A 217 10.27 20.71 23.74
CA GLN A 217 11.61 21.17 24.10
C GLN A 217 12.08 22.31 23.18
N PHE A 218 11.83 22.19 21.87
CA PHE A 218 12.22 23.22 20.90
C PHE A 218 11.48 24.53 21.13
N ARG A 219 10.17 24.48 21.41
CA ARG A 219 9.36 25.67 21.79
C ARG A 219 9.92 26.34 23.03
N THR A 220 10.30 25.55 24.04
CA THR A 220 10.90 26.08 25.28
C THR A 220 12.27 26.70 25.00
N ALA A 221 13.11 26.05 24.21
CA ALA A 221 14.43 26.54 23.82
C ALA A 221 14.33 27.85 23.03
N ARG A 222 13.41 27.93 22.06
CA ARG A 222 13.11 29.15 21.29
C ARG A 222 12.68 30.30 22.20
N GLY A 223 11.78 30.05 23.16
CA GLY A 223 11.34 31.07 24.11
C GLY A 223 12.44 31.55 25.06
N ARG A 224 13.42 30.70 25.39
CA ARG A 224 14.63 31.10 26.12
C ARG A 224 15.55 31.95 25.23
N LEU A 225 15.76 31.53 23.99
CA LEU A 225 16.60 32.25 23.03
C LEU A 225 16.04 33.65 22.73
N GLU A 226 14.73 33.79 22.59
CA GLU A 226 14.07 35.08 22.35
C GLU A 226 14.16 36.01 23.57
N ARG A 227 14.05 35.46 24.79
CA ARG A 227 14.32 36.22 26.01
C ARG A 227 15.78 36.66 26.11
N VAL A 228 16.72 35.80 25.74
CA VAL A 228 18.14 36.14 25.71
C VAL A 228 18.42 37.20 24.66
N SER A 229 17.89 37.07 23.44
CA SER A 229 18.10 38.06 22.37
C SER A 229 17.50 39.42 22.73
N ARG A 230 16.30 39.44 23.33
CA ARG A 230 15.68 40.68 23.79
C ARG A 230 16.48 41.35 24.90
N LYS A 231 16.94 40.57 25.89
CA LYS A 231 17.77 41.07 27.00
C LYS A 231 19.16 41.50 26.53
N ALA A 232 19.72 40.81 25.53
CA ALA A 232 20.97 41.21 24.88
C ALA A 232 20.79 42.53 24.13
N ARG A 233 19.68 42.73 23.43
CA ARG A 233 19.37 43.99 22.72
C ARG A 233 19.22 45.18 23.66
N GLU A 234 18.57 45.01 24.82
CA GLU A 234 18.46 46.08 25.84
C GLU A 234 19.82 46.45 26.44
N ASN A 235 20.67 45.45 26.71
CA ASN A 235 21.96 45.68 27.36
C ASN A 235 23.12 45.87 26.37
N TRP A 236 22.87 45.82 25.06
CA TRP A 236 23.91 45.88 24.03
C TRP A 236 24.70 47.20 24.13
N SER A 237 24.00 48.33 24.19
CA SER A 237 24.64 49.66 24.26
C SER A 237 25.54 49.81 25.49
N LEU A 238 25.06 49.34 26.66
CA LEU A 238 25.79 49.38 27.91
C LEU A 238 27.01 48.44 27.88
N THR A 239 26.85 47.24 27.32
CA THR A 239 27.95 46.27 27.15
C THR A 239 29.03 46.83 26.22
N VAL A 240 28.65 47.47 25.11
CA VAL A 240 29.60 48.12 24.19
C VAL A 240 30.38 49.23 24.89
N ILE A 241 29.72 50.07 25.69
CA ILE A 241 30.39 51.14 26.45
C ILE A 241 31.42 50.55 27.43
N VAL A 242 31.06 49.51 28.20
CA VAL A 242 31.97 48.85 29.14
C VAL A 242 33.17 48.24 28.42
N VAL A 243 32.96 47.55 27.30
CA VAL A 243 34.04 46.98 26.49
C VAL A 243 34.97 48.09 25.97
N LEU A 244 34.42 49.22 25.52
CA LEU A 244 35.21 50.36 25.06
C LEU A 244 36.10 50.92 26.20
N ILE A 245 35.57 51.00 27.42
CA ILE A 245 36.32 51.45 28.61
C ILE A 245 37.45 50.47 28.93
N VAL A 246 37.20 49.16 28.89
CA VAL A 246 38.23 48.14 29.14
C VAL A 246 39.34 48.23 28.10
N ILE A 247 39.00 48.40 26.82
CA ILE A 247 39.98 48.60 25.74
C ILE A 247 40.80 49.86 25.99
N LEU A 248 40.16 50.97 26.38
CA LEU A 248 40.84 52.23 26.71
C LEU A 248 41.85 52.05 27.86
N VAL A 249 41.44 51.38 28.95
CA VAL A 249 42.31 51.09 30.10
C VAL A 249 43.49 50.21 29.69
N LEU A 250 43.25 49.18 28.87
CA LEU A 250 44.32 48.34 28.32
C LEU A 250 45.30 49.14 27.47
N LEU A 251 44.80 50.02 26.62
CA LEU A 251 45.62 50.92 25.80
C LEU A 251 46.48 51.84 26.68
N ILE A 252 45.93 52.38 27.76
CA ILE A 252 46.69 53.20 28.72
C ILE A 252 47.79 52.36 29.39
N ILE A 253 47.51 51.13 29.81
CA ILE A 253 48.52 50.26 30.44
C ILE A 253 49.63 49.88 29.46
N ILE A 254 49.30 49.65 28.20
CA ILE A 254 50.28 49.29 27.16
C ILE A 254 51.09 50.51 26.70
N LEU A 255 50.47 51.69 26.61
CA LEU A 255 51.10 52.92 26.12
C LEU A 255 51.94 53.64 27.19
N LYS A 256 51.64 53.40 28.47
CA LYS A 256 52.35 53.98 29.61
C LYS A 256 53.49 53.07 30.05
#